data_AF-A0A931ZY15-F1
#
_entry.id   AF-A0A931ZY15-F1
#
_cell.length_a   1.000
_cell.length_b   1.000
_cell.length_c   1.000
_cell.angle_alpha   90.00
_cell.angle_beta   90.00
_cell.angle_gamma   90.00
#
_symmetry.space_group_name_H-M   'P 1'
#
loop_
_entity.id
_entity.type
_entity.pdbx_description
1 polymer ?
#
loop_
_entity_poly.entity_id
_entity_poly.type
_entity_poly.pdbx_seq_one_letter_code
_entity_poly.pdbx_strand_id
1 'polypeptide(L)' 'AWIAEVVPQCGYCQPGQLMAAAALLARTPRPTDAQIDAAMTNICRCGTYQRIRAAIHRAGQGGAR' A
#
# COMPACT_ATOMS: atom_id res chain seq x y z
N ALA A 1 5.22 -1.67 -7.88
CA ALA A 1 5.15 -2.32 -6.55
C ALA A 1 3.92 -3.23 -6.41
N TRP A 2 2.70 -2.71 -6.60
CA TRP A 2 1.45 -3.50 -6.46
C TRP A 2 1.40 -4.80 -7.28
N ILE A 3 1.89 -4.74 -8.53
CA ILE A 3 1.98 -5.92 -9.40
C ILE A 3 3.06 -6.88 -8.89
N ALA A 4 4.23 -6.37 -8.50
CA ALA A 4 5.36 -7.16 -8.05
C ALA A 4 5.06 -7.96 -6.77
N GLU A 5 4.25 -7.41 -5.86
CA GLU A 5 3.82 -8.08 -4.63
C GLU A 5 2.54 -8.92 -4.80
N VAL A 6 1.99 -8.99 -6.02
CA VAL A 6 0.76 -9.74 -6.33
C VAL A 6 -0.35 -9.39 -5.32
N VAL A 7 -0.57 -8.09 -5.11
CA VAL A 7 -1.48 -7.58 -4.09
C VAL A 7 -2.95 -7.92 -4.39
N PRO A 8 -3.47 -7.69 -5.61
CA PRO A 8 -4.88 -7.93 -5.89
C PRO A 8 -5.24 -9.42 -5.83
N GLN A 9 -6.34 -9.74 -5.15
CA GLN A 9 -7.11 -10.98 -5.37
C GLN A 9 -8.36 -10.65 -6.20
N CYS A 10 -9.48 -10.30 -5.56
CA CYS A 10 -10.72 -9.92 -6.27
C CYS A 10 -10.68 -8.50 -6.89
N GLY A 11 -9.66 -7.69 -6.58
CA GLY A 11 -9.49 -6.34 -7.13
C GLY A 11 -10.35 -5.25 -6.50
N TYR A 12 -11.47 -5.58 -5.83
CA TYR A 12 -12.47 -4.60 -5.42
C TYR A 12 -11.94 -3.45 -4.55
N CYS A 13 -11.15 -3.75 -3.50
CA CYS A 13 -10.62 -2.71 -2.61
C CYS A 13 -9.40 -1.98 -3.18
N GLN A 14 -8.80 -2.46 -4.27
CA GLN A 14 -7.47 -2.02 -4.71
C GLN A 14 -7.40 -0.55 -5.13
N PRO A 15 -8.41 0.06 -5.78
CA PRO A 15 -8.38 1.49 -6.09
C PRO A 15 -8.25 2.36 -4.83
N GLY A 16 -9.04 2.07 -3.79
CA GLY A 16 -8.96 2.78 -2.51
C GLY A 16 -7.61 2.60 -1.82
N GLN A 17 -7.08 1.36 -1.83
CA GLN A 17 -5.76 1.07 -1.27
C GLN A 17 -4.65 1.83 -2.02
N LEU A 18 -4.68 1.87 -3.36
CA LEU A 18 -3.70 2.60 -4.16
C LEU A 18 -3.71 4.10 -3.86
N MET A 19 -4.89 4.72 -3.74
CA MET A 19 -5.00 6.15 -3.45
C MET A 19 -4.52 6.49 -2.03
N ALA A 20 -4.86 5.67 -1.02
CA ALA A 20 -4.36 5.85 0.33
C ALA A 20 -2.83 5.69 0.40
N ALA A 21 -2.28 4.68 -0.27
CA ALA A 21 -0.84 4.46 -0.36
C ALA A 21 -0.12 5.63 -1.06
N ALA A 22 -0.65 6.12 -2.17
CA ALA A 22 -0.09 7.27 -2.88
C ALA A 22 -0.09 8.54 -2.00
N ALA A 23 -1.21 8.80 -1.30
CA ALA A 23 -1.31 9.94 -0.39
C ALA A 23 -0.34 9.83 0.80
N LEU A 24 -0.15 8.63 1.36
CA LEU A 24 0.85 8.38 2.39
C LEU A 24 2.27 8.65 1.88
N LEU A 25 2.64 8.05 0.74
CA LEU A 25 3.99 8.14 0.19
C LEU A 25 4.36 9.56 -0.25
N ALA A 26 3.38 10.36 -0.69
CA ALA A 26 3.60 11.77 -1.01
C ALA A 26 4.03 12.60 0.22
N ARG A 27 3.55 12.24 1.42
CA ARG A 27 3.88 12.93 2.68
C ARG A 27 5.04 12.28 3.42
N THR A 28 5.16 10.97 3.32
CA THR A 28 6.13 10.15 4.04
C THR A 28 6.72 9.14 3.07
N PRO A 29 7.78 9.50 2.32
CA PRO A 29 8.34 8.64 1.27
C PRO A 29 8.87 7.30 1.78
N ARG A 30 9.25 7.21 3.06
CA ARG A 30 9.72 5.98 3.72
C ARG A 30 8.92 5.74 5.00
N PRO A 31 7.66 5.28 4.90
CA PRO A 31 6.79 5.12 6.06
C PRO A 31 7.21 3.88 6.86
N THR A 32 7.01 3.92 8.18
CA THR A 32 7.13 2.75 9.05
C THR A 32 5.87 1.89 8.97
N ASP A 33 5.96 0.66 9.48
CA ASP A 33 4.80 -0.23 9.55
C ASP A 33 3.61 0.36 10.31
N ALA A 34 3.86 1.04 11.42
CA ALA A 34 2.82 1.70 12.20
C ALA A 34 2.14 2.84 11.42
N GLN A 35 2.91 3.58 10.62
CA GLN A 35 2.36 4.65 9.76
C GLN A 35 1.52 4.08 8.62
N ILE A 36 1.94 2.95 8.04
CA ILE A 36 1.16 2.22 7.05
C ILE A 36 -0.16 1.76 7.66
N ASP A 37 -0.14 1.13 8.83
CA ASP A 37 -1.36 0.62 9.48
C ASP A 37 -2.33 1.73 9.86
N ALA A 38 -1.83 2.87 10.30
CA ALA A 38 -2.65 4.04 10.60
C ALA A 38 -3.28 4.67 9.35
N ALA A 39 -2.56 4.64 8.21
CA ALA A 39 -3.02 5.27 6.97
C ALA A 39 -3.96 4.37 6.14
N MET A 40 -3.78 3.05 6.21
CA MET A 40 -4.48 2.09 5.37
C MET A 40 -5.77 1.60 6.03
N THR A 41 -6.77 2.47 6.17
CA THR A 41 -8.06 2.16 6.80
C THR A 41 -9.06 1.43 5.90
N ASN A 42 -8.73 1.25 4.62
CA ASN A 42 -9.57 0.56 3.65
C ASN A 42 -9.70 -0.94 3.97
N ILE A 43 -10.92 -1.45 4.00
CA ILE A 43 -11.19 -2.87 4.27
C ILE A 43 -10.85 -3.73 3.05
N CYS A 44 -10.12 -4.82 3.27
CA CYS A 44 -9.88 -5.89 2.31
C CYS A 44 -10.46 -7.21 2.83
N ARG A 45 -11.52 -7.71 2.17
CA ARG A 45 -12.12 -9.00 2.55
C ARG A 45 -11.30 -10.21 2.13
N CYS A 46 -10.45 -10.05 1.11
CA CYS A 46 -9.51 -11.09 0.65
C CYS A 46 -8.30 -11.27 1.60
N GLY A 47 -8.10 -10.36 2.56
CA GLY A 47 -7.03 -10.49 3.56
C GLY A 47 -5.62 -10.20 3.04
N THR A 48 -5.45 -9.38 2.00
CA THR A 48 -4.12 -9.13 1.37
C THR A 48 -3.28 -8.06 2.06
N TYR A 49 -3.55 -7.72 3.33
CA TYR A 49 -2.92 -6.59 4.03
C TYR A 49 -1.39 -6.67 4.09
N GLN A 50 -0.82 -7.85 4.29
CA GLN A 50 0.64 -8.01 4.33
C GLN A 50 1.30 -7.72 2.96
N ARG A 51 0.62 -8.06 1.87
CA ARG A 51 1.10 -7.73 0.50
C ARG A 51 0.96 -6.24 0.21
N ILE A 52 -0.12 -5.62 0.68
CA ILE A 52 -0.31 -4.16 0.60
C ILE A 52 0.85 -3.45 1.31
N ARG A 53 1.18 -3.85 2.54
CA ARG A 53 2.31 -3.31 3.31
C ARG A 53 3.64 -3.46 2.57
N ALA A 54 3.95 -4.67 2.08
CA ALA A 54 5.16 -4.93 1.30
C ALA A 54 5.24 -4.03 0.04
N ALA A 55 4.11 -3.83 -0.63
CA ALA A 55 4.06 -3.00 -1.83
C ALA A 55 4.30 -1.52 -1.53
N ILE A 56 3.81 -1.02 -0.39
CA ILE A 56 4.06 0.36 0.05
C ILE A 56 5.54 0.56 0.37
N HIS A 57 6.16 -0.36 1.12
CA HIS A 57 7.60 -0.33 1.39
C HIS A 57 8.43 -0.32 0.11
N ARG A 58 8.11 -1.21 -0.84
CA ARG A 58 8.78 -1.29 -2.13
C ARG A 58 8.61 0.00 -2.95
N ALA A 59 7.43 0.61 -2.92
CA ALA A 59 7.17 1.86 -3.62
C ALA A 59 7.95 3.03 -3.00
N GLY A 60 8.03 3.11 -1.67
CA GLY A 60 8.79 4.14 -0.96
C GLY A 60 10.31 4.06 -1.17
N GLN A 61 10.84 2.87 -1.46
CA GLN A 61 12.25 2.66 -1.79
C GLN A 61 12.59 3.05 -3.24
N GLY A 62 11.61 3.01 -4.17
CA GLY A 62 11.83 3.21 -5.61
C GLY A 62 11.25 4.50 -6.20
N GLY A 63 10.58 5.33 -5.39
CA GLY A 63 9.78 6.48 -5.85
C GLY A 63 10.44 7.86 -5.77
N ALA A 64 11.71 7.96 -5.33
CA ALA A 64 12.47 9.21 -5.42
C ALA A 64 13.12 9.32 -6.81
N ARG A 65 12.31 9.68 -7.81
CA ARG A 65 12.79 10.14 -9.11
C ARG A 65 12.00 11.36 -9.54
#